data_AF-A0ABD3D4Q0-F1
#
_entry.id   AF-A0ABD3D4Q0-F1
#
_cell.length_a   1.000
_cell.length_b   1.000
_cell.length_c   1.000
_cell.angle_alpha   90.00
_cell.angle_beta   90.00
_cell.angle_gamma   90.00
#
_symmetry.space_group_name_H-M   'P 1'
#
loop_
_entity.id
_entity.type
_entity.pdbx_description
1 polymer ?
#
loop_
_entity_poly.entity_id
_entity_poly.type
_entity_poly.pdbx_seq_one_letter_code
_entity_poly.pdbx_strand_id
1 'polypeptide(L)'
;MKLQKLHHSTTSNTFPSKKGPILNLNITHRLEPDGTPYNYASASKGAKMVAHNKEAKGANNILSKDHDKYLRNPCSVSGNFFIIELSDETLVDTVKISNFEHYSSNFKDFELSGSLVYPSETWDVLGSFVAANAKHVQCFKLPEPKWCG
;
A
#
# COMPACT_ATOMS: atom_id res chain seq x y z
N MET A 1 -4.92 -5.47 1.44
CA MET A 1 -3.64 -4.97 0.89
C MET A 1 -2.47 -5.30 1.82
N LYS A 2 -1.56 -6.19 1.40
CA LYS A 2 -0.34 -6.56 2.13
C LYS A 2 0.81 -5.66 1.64
N LEU A 3 1.48 -4.97 2.56
CA LEU A 3 2.74 -4.30 2.28
C LEU A 3 3.88 -5.14 2.86
N GLN A 4 4.69 -5.80 2.02
CA GLN A 4 5.84 -6.59 2.49
C GLN A 4 7.14 -5.86 2.13
N LYS A 5 7.96 -5.54 3.13
CA LYS A 5 9.34 -5.08 2.89
C LYS A 5 10.25 -6.30 2.72
N LEU A 6 10.63 -6.61 1.47
CA LEU A 6 11.67 -7.60 1.16
C LEU A 6 13.04 -6.93 1.27
N HIS A 7 13.91 -7.47 2.13
CA HIS A 7 15.34 -7.12 2.15
C HIS A 7 16.08 -7.97 1.12
N HIS A 8 17.02 -7.34 0.43
CA HIS A 8 17.80 -7.89 -0.68
C HIS A 8 18.59 -9.14 -0.30
N SER A 9 18.55 -10.16 -1.17
CA SER A 9 19.69 -11.04 -1.41
C SER A 9 20.02 -10.97 -2.90
N THR A 10 21.25 -10.58 -3.22
CA THR A 10 21.75 -10.44 -4.58
C THR A 10 21.90 -11.82 -5.21
N THR A 11 21.14 -12.11 -6.26
CA THR A 11 21.62 -12.93 -7.37
C THR A 11 20.94 -12.44 -8.63
N SER A 12 21.75 -11.95 -9.57
CA SER A 12 21.32 -11.45 -10.87
C SER A 12 20.67 -12.56 -11.67
N ASN A 13 19.38 -12.44 -11.98
CA ASN A 13 18.79 -13.06 -13.14
C ASN A 13 17.92 -12.02 -13.84
N THR A 14 18.39 -11.60 -15.02
CA THR A 14 17.72 -10.67 -15.91
C THR A 14 16.46 -11.34 -16.46
N PHE A 15 15.30 -11.00 -15.92
CA PHE A 15 14.03 -11.38 -16.54
C PHE A 15 13.66 -10.36 -17.63
N PRO A 16 13.37 -10.81 -18.87
CA PRO A 16 12.96 -9.91 -19.93
C PRO A 16 11.60 -9.30 -19.58
N SER A 17 11.55 -7.98 -19.44
CA SER A 17 10.31 -7.22 -19.29
C SER A 17 9.51 -7.33 -20.59
N LYS A 18 8.60 -8.32 -20.67
CA LYS A 18 7.53 -8.31 -21.64
C LYS A 18 6.59 -7.17 -21.26
N LYS A 19 6.68 -6.05 -21.97
CA LYS A 19 5.67 -4.98 -21.92
C LYS A 19 4.35 -5.57 -22.42
N GLY A 20 3.48 -5.95 -21.48
CA GLY A 20 2.08 -6.25 -21.79
C GLY A 20 1.39 -5.02 -22.37
N PRO A 21 0.30 -5.20 -23.13
CA PRO A 21 -0.43 -4.09 -23.71
C PRO A 21 -0.95 -3.17 -22.59
N ILE A 22 -0.65 -1.88 -22.70
CA ILE A 22 -1.19 -0.85 -21.81
C ILE A 22 -2.70 -0.81 -22.08
N LEU A 23 -3.50 -1.42 -21.19
CA LEU A 23 -4.95 -1.31 -21.27
C LEU A 23 -5.34 0.14 -20.97
N ASN A 24 -5.83 0.86 -21.98
CA ASN A 24 -6.45 2.17 -21.81
C ASN A 24 -7.84 1.99 -21.17
N LEU A 25 -7.87 1.66 -19.88
CA LEU A 25 -9.10 1.57 -19.10
C LEU A 25 -9.56 2.98 -18.72
N ASN A 26 -10.79 3.35 -19.08
CA ASN A 26 -11.45 4.54 -18.58
C ASN A 26 -11.93 4.29 -17.15
N ILE A 27 -11.04 4.46 -16.16
CA ILE A 27 -11.35 4.26 -14.75
C ILE A 27 -12.03 5.52 -14.20
N THR A 28 -13.23 5.36 -13.65
CA THR A 28 -13.93 6.44 -12.93
C THR A 28 -13.57 6.39 -11.46
N HIS A 29 -12.99 7.47 -10.94
CA HIS A 29 -12.66 7.59 -9.51
C HIS A 29 -13.85 8.13 -8.72
N ARG A 30 -14.20 7.45 -7.62
CA ARG A 30 -15.21 7.95 -6.67
C ARG A 30 -14.67 9.21 -5.98
N LEU A 31 -15.53 10.22 -5.88
CA LEU A 31 -15.23 11.48 -5.18
C LEU A 31 -16.12 11.62 -3.95
N GLU A 32 -15.60 12.33 -2.96
CA GLU A 32 -16.37 12.85 -1.82
C GLU A 32 -17.22 14.06 -2.27
N PRO A 33 -18.20 14.51 -1.46
CA PRO A 33 -19.03 15.67 -1.79
C PRO A 33 -18.25 16.98 -2.02
N ASP A 34 -17.06 17.10 -1.42
CA ASP A 34 -16.15 18.24 -1.59
C ASP A 34 -15.28 18.13 -2.86
N GLY A 35 -15.48 17.09 -3.68
CA GLY A 35 -14.74 16.82 -4.90
C GLY A 35 -13.38 16.15 -4.69
N THR A 36 -12.98 15.86 -3.45
CA THR A 36 -11.72 15.16 -3.18
C THR A 36 -11.84 13.65 -3.48
N PRO A 37 -10.74 12.95 -3.80
CA PRO A 37 -10.78 11.51 -4.04
C PRO A 37 -11.25 10.73 -2.82
N TYR A 38 -12.18 9.79 -3.02
CA TYR A 38 -12.63 8.88 -1.98
C TYR A 38 -11.51 7.93 -1.55
N ASN A 39 -11.24 7.85 -0.25
CA ASN A 39 -10.19 6.97 0.30
C ASN A 39 -10.79 5.68 0.85
N TYR A 40 -10.76 4.61 0.04
CA TYR A 40 -11.20 3.27 0.43
C TYR A 40 -10.39 2.64 1.57
N ALA A 41 -9.20 3.16 1.87
CA ALA A 41 -8.36 2.71 2.99
C ALA A 41 -8.59 3.55 4.27
N SER A 42 -9.62 4.39 4.33
CA SER A 42 -9.89 5.25 5.49
C SER A 42 -10.71 4.50 6.55
N ALA A 43 -10.26 4.53 7.81
CA ALA A 43 -11.01 3.94 8.92
C ALA A 43 -12.39 4.60 9.11
N SER A 44 -12.50 5.91 8.87
CA SER A 44 -13.77 6.64 8.93
C SER A 44 -14.76 6.26 7.82
N LYS A 45 -14.29 5.49 6.82
CA LYS A 45 -15.10 4.96 5.72
C LYS A 45 -15.37 3.46 5.86
N GLY A 46 -14.83 2.81 6.88
CA GLY A 46 -15.07 1.39 7.17
C GLY A 46 -13.87 0.47 6.94
N ALA A 47 -12.74 0.99 6.45
CA ALA A 47 -11.52 0.20 6.29
C ALA A 47 -10.96 -0.27 7.65
N LYS A 48 -10.32 -1.44 7.68
CA LYS A 48 -9.83 -2.06 8.91
C LYS A 48 -8.41 -2.55 8.78
N MET A 49 -7.64 -2.47 9.86
CA MET A 49 -6.37 -3.18 9.99
C MET A 49 -6.67 -4.60 10.45
N VAL A 50 -6.43 -5.60 9.58
CA VAL A 50 -6.77 -7.00 9.88
C VAL A 50 -5.57 -7.84 10.29
N ALA A 51 -4.36 -7.42 9.92
CA ALA A 51 -3.12 -8.01 10.44
C ALA A 51 -1.94 -7.05 10.31
N HIS A 52 -0.93 -7.23 11.14
CA HIS A 52 0.36 -6.55 11.01
C HIS A 52 1.45 -7.36 11.69
N ASN A 53 2.72 -7.06 11.40
CA ASN A 53 3.83 -7.67 12.12
C ASN A 53 3.76 -7.31 13.61
N LYS A 54 4.17 -8.23 14.49
CA LYS A 54 3.96 -8.13 15.95
C LYS A 54 4.63 -6.90 16.57
N GLU A 55 5.72 -6.45 15.98
CA GLU A 55 6.58 -5.36 16.48
C GLU A 55 6.07 -3.98 16.06
N ALA A 56 5.10 -3.93 15.15
CA ALA A 56 4.46 -2.70 14.71
C ALA A 56 3.69 -2.03 15.85
N LYS A 57 3.97 -0.74 16.06
CA LYS A 57 3.23 0.11 16.99
C LYS A 57 2.41 1.13 16.23
N GLY A 58 1.14 1.28 16.61
CA GLY A 58 0.24 2.26 15.98
C GLY A 58 -0.17 1.89 14.55
N ALA A 59 -0.27 0.60 14.21
CA ALA A 59 -0.64 0.16 12.85
C ALA A 59 -1.94 0.81 12.36
N ASN A 60 -2.98 0.88 13.21
CA ASN A 60 -4.26 1.52 12.88
C ASN A 60 -4.15 2.99 12.45
N ASN A 61 -3.08 3.69 12.84
CA ASN A 61 -2.92 5.11 12.56
C ASN A 61 -2.80 5.42 11.07
N ILE A 62 -2.32 4.47 10.25
CA ILE A 62 -2.17 4.67 8.80
C ILE A 62 -3.50 4.77 8.05
N LEU A 63 -4.59 4.35 8.69
CA LEU A 63 -5.96 4.43 8.16
C LEU A 63 -6.64 5.77 8.53
N SER A 64 -5.95 6.62 9.29
CA SER A 64 -6.42 7.92 9.73
C SER A 64 -5.79 9.05 8.91
N LYS A 65 -6.47 10.21 8.87
CA LYS A 65 -5.92 11.46 8.29
C LYS A 65 -5.07 12.26 9.27
N ASP A 66 -4.91 11.77 10.50
CA ASP A 66 -4.15 12.43 11.56
C ASP A 66 -2.64 12.32 11.31
N HIS A 67 -2.03 13.42 10.86
CA HIS A 67 -0.61 13.49 10.50
C HIS A 67 0.35 13.34 11.69
N ASP A 68 -0.14 13.51 12.93
CA ASP A 68 0.67 13.35 14.14
C ASP A 68 0.73 11.88 14.60
N LYS A 69 -0.12 11.03 14.02
CA LYS A 69 -0.19 9.60 14.32
C LYS A 69 0.43 8.79 13.18
N TYR A 70 1.26 7.83 13.55
CA TYR A 70 2.00 7.03 12.58
C TYR A 70 2.24 5.60 13.05
N LEU A 71 2.48 4.73 12.08
CA LEU A 71 2.97 3.37 12.29
C LEU A 71 4.49 3.43 12.50
N ARG A 72 4.97 2.78 13.57
CA ARG A 72 6.40 2.63 13.85
C ARG A 72 6.78 1.17 13.82
N ASN A 73 7.88 0.86 13.14
CA ASN A 73 8.52 -0.44 13.15
C ASN A 73 9.99 -0.30 13.56
N PRO A 74 10.51 -1.15 14.47
CA PRO A 74 11.95 -1.18 14.75
C PRO A 74 12.75 -1.53 13.50
N CYS A 75 13.87 -0.81 13.26
CA CYS A 75 14.70 -1.03 12.07
C CYS A 75 15.38 -2.41 12.03
N SER A 76 15.56 -3.05 13.19
CA SER A 76 16.18 -4.38 13.32
C SER A 76 15.25 -5.54 12.92
N VAL A 77 13.96 -5.28 12.73
CA VAL A 77 12.96 -6.31 12.43
C VAL A 77 12.85 -6.49 10.92
N SER A 78 13.07 -7.73 10.47
CA SER A 78 12.79 -8.16 9.10
C SER A 78 11.34 -8.58 8.92
N GLY A 79 10.82 -8.48 7.69
CA GLY A 79 9.45 -8.93 7.39
C GLY A 79 8.36 -8.01 7.92
N ASN A 80 8.61 -6.69 7.96
CA ASN A 80 7.59 -5.71 8.32
C ASN A 80 6.42 -5.81 7.33
N PHE A 81 5.21 -5.93 7.87
CA PHE A 81 4.00 -5.95 7.07
C PHE A 81 2.79 -5.42 7.80
N PHE A 82 1.80 -5.01 7.01
CA PHE A 82 0.44 -4.78 7.46
C PHE A 82 -0.53 -5.20 6.37
N ILE A 83 -1.74 -5.56 6.78
CA ILE A 83 -2.85 -5.99 5.95
C ILE A 83 -4.06 -5.15 6.31
N ILE A 84 -4.58 -4.45 5.32
CA ILE A 84 -5.81 -3.66 5.42
C ILE A 84 -6.92 -4.32 4.61
N GLU A 85 -8.12 -4.35 5.18
CA GLU A 85 -9.41 -4.59 4.51
C GLU A 85 -9.95 -3.22 4.10
N LEU A 86 -10.29 -3.05 2.83
CA LEU A 86 -10.85 -1.80 2.29
C LEU A 86 -12.30 -1.63 2.74
N SER A 87 -12.84 -0.42 2.63
CA SER A 87 -14.24 -0.16 2.97
C SER A 87 -15.22 -0.89 2.05
N ASP A 88 -14.82 -1.07 0.78
CA ASP A 88 -15.60 -1.70 -0.27
C ASP A 88 -14.63 -2.37 -1.25
N GLU A 89 -15.10 -3.41 -1.92
CA GLU A 89 -14.41 -3.98 -3.08
C GLU A 89 -14.30 -2.93 -4.20
N THR A 90 -13.09 -2.73 -4.71
CA THR A 90 -12.83 -1.71 -5.75
C THR A 90 -11.67 -2.08 -6.66
N LEU A 91 -11.67 -1.52 -7.87
CA LEU A 91 -10.57 -1.64 -8.82
C LEU A 91 -9.46 -0.65 -8.42
N VAL A 92 -8.40 -1.17 -7.81
CA VAL A 92 -7.25 -0.37 -7.38
C VAL A 92 -6.35 -0.12 -8.58
N ASP A 93 -6.10 1.15 -8.91
CA ASP A 93 -5.14 1.58 -9.93
C ASP A 93 -3.97 2.39 -9.35
N THR A 94 -4.16 2.98 -8.18
CA THR A 94 -3.22 3.88 -7.53
C THR A 94 -3.33 3.74 -6.01
N VAL A 95 -2.19 3.67 -5.33
CA VAL A 95 -2.10 3.80 -3.88
C VAL A 95 -1.38 5.08 -3.52
N LYS A 96 -1.86 5.78 -2.50
CA LYS A 96 -1.19 6.95 -1.93
C LYS A 96 -0.61 6.59 -0.57
N ILE A 97 0.68 6.86 -0.37
CA ILE A 97 1.38 6.65 0.91
C ILE A 97 2.11 7.94 1.25
N SER A 98 2.14 8.29 2.53
CA SER A 98 2.83 9.47 3.04
C SER A 98 3.58 9.14 4.33
N ASN A 99 4.79 9.66 4.47
CA ASN A 99 5.48 9.73 5.76
C ASN A 99 5.71 11.20 6.10
N PHE A 100 5.12 11.67 7.20
CA PHE A 100 5.27 13.06 7.66
C PHE A 100 6.24 13.20 8.84
N GLU A 101 6.79 12.08 9.32
CA GLU A 101 7.68 12.08 10.47
C GLU A 101 9.08 12.57 10.04
N HIS A 102 9.65 13.50 10.82
CA HIS A 102 10.86 14.25 10.46
C HIS A 102 12.20 13.50 10.64
N TYR A 103 12.25 12.47 11.50
CA TYR A 103 13.45 11.78 11.97
C TYR A 103 13.51 10.28 11.59
N SER A 104 12.57 9.81 10.78
CA SER A 104 12.41 8.40 10.44
C SER A 104 13.19 8.07 9.18
N SER A 105 13.77 6.87 9.20
CA SER A 105 14.22 6.21 7.98
C SER A 105 13.00 5.78 7.17
N ASN A 106 12.88 6.26 5.94
CA ASN A 106 11.76 5.85 5.07
C ASN A 106 11.86 4.36 4.72
N PHE A 107 10.70 3.75 4.54
CA PHE A 107 10.54 2.53 3.76
C PHE A 107 11.03 2.86 2.34
N LYS A 108 12.18 2.29 1.91
CA LYS A 108 12.66 2.48 0.54
C LYS A 108 11.84 1.60 -0.41
N ASP A 109 12.01 0.30 -0.31
CA ASP A 109 11.38 -0.65 -1.22
C ASP A 109 10.21 -1.33 -0.51
N PHE A 110 9.07 -1.45 -1.20
CA PHE A 110 7.92 -2.20 -0.72
C PHE A 110 7.26 -2.95 -1.87
N GLU A 111 6.73 -4.13 -1.56
CA GLU A 111 5.84 -4.87 -2.43
C GLU A 111 4.40 -4.67 -1.98
N LEU A 112 3.54 -4.42 -2.95
CA LEU A 112 2.10 -4.28 -2.79
C LEU A 112 1.40 -5.54 -3.29
N SER A 113 0.57 -6.15 -2.45
CA SER A 113 -0.27 -7.30 -2.85
C SER A 113 -1.74 -7.11 -2.48
N GLY A 114 -2.64 -7.67 -3.29
CA GLY A 114 -4.09 -7.58 -3.17
C GLY A 114 -4.77 -8.95 -3.13
N SER A 115 -6.01 -8.96 -2.63
CA SER A 115 -6.93 -10.09 -2.63
C SER A 115 -8.35 -9.53 -2.57
N LEU A 116 -9.35 -10.31 -3.00
CA LEU A 116 -10.77 -9.99 -2.84
C LEU A 116 -11.34 -10.47 -1.49
N VAL A 117 -10.66 -11.42 -0.85
CA VAL A 117 -11.12 -12.04 0.39
C VAL A 117 -10.01 -12.02 1.44
N TYR A 118 -10.42 -11.98 2.70
CA TYR A 118 -9.54 -12.17 3.85
C TYR A 118 -10.22 -13.11 4.86
N PRO A 119 -9.48 -14.07 5.47
CA PRO A 119 -8.09 -14.42 5.20
C PRO A 119 -7.90 -14.96 3.77
N SER A 120 -6.73 -14.75 3.19
CA SER A 120 -6.36 -15.32 1.89
C SER A 120 -5.02 -16.03 1.96
N GLU A 121 -4.98 -17.22 1.34
CA GLU A 121 -3.76 -17.99 1.12
C GLU A 121 -3.00 -17.51 -0.13
N THR A 122 -3.71 -16.90 -1.09
CA THR A 122 -3.17 -16.43 -2.37
C THR A 122 -3.30 -14.93 -2.50
N TRP A 123 -2.18 -14.26 -2.77
CA TRP A 123 -2.12 -12.82 -2.92
C TRP A 123 -1.61 -12.46 -4.32
N ASP A 124 -2.35 -11.60 -5.02
CA ASP A 124 -1.91 -11.06 -6.30
C ASP A 124 -0.90 -9.94 -6.07
N VAL A 125 0.29 -10.04 -6.66
CA VAL A 125 1.27 -8.95 -6.63
C VAL A 125 0.79 -7.82 -7.53
N LEU A 126 0.54 -6.66 -6.95
CA LEU A 126 0.08 -5.46 -7.65
C LEU A 126 1.24 -4.59 -8.13
N GLY A 127 2.41 -4.73 -7.50
CA GLY A 127 3.63 -4.05 -7.92
C GLY A 127 4.68 -3.96 -6.82
N SER A 128 5.90 -3.65 -7.22
CA SER A 128 7.01 -3.32 -6.32
C SER A 128 7.43 -1.89 -6.57
N PHE A 129 7.56 -1.12 -5.50
CA PHE A 129 7.75 0.32 -5.57
C PHE A 129 8.89 0.79 -4.67
N VAL A 130 9.48 1.91 -5.05
CA VAL A 130 10.48 2.62 -4.25
C VAL A 130 9.88 3.95 -3.82
N ALA A 131 9.67 4.14 -2.52
CA ALA A 131 9.25 5.42 -1.98
C ALA A 131 10.46 6.34 -1.79
N ALA A 132 10.32 7.59 -2.23
CA ALA A 132 11.29 8.63 -2.00
C ALA A 132 11.34 9.02 -0.51
N ASN A 133 12.46 9.56 -0.05
CA ASN A 133 12.54 10.23 1.23
C ASN A 133 11.87 11.61 1.14
N ALA A 134 10.55 11.63 1.25
CA ALA A 134 9.74 12.83 1.07
C ALA A 134 8.67 12.95 2.14
N LYS A 135 8.43 14.20 2.58
CA LYS A 135 7.48 14.59 3.65
C LYS A 135 6.12 15.00 3.12
N HIS A 136 5.73 14.41 1.99
CA HIS A 136 4.47 14.67 1.31
C HIS A 136 3.87 13.35 0.85
N VAL A 137 2.62 13.42 0.40
CA VAL A 137 1.94 12.27 -0.20
C VAL A 137 2.64 11.86 -1.50
N GLN A 138 2.92 10.57 -1.62
CA GLN A 138 3.48 9.95 -2.82
C GLN A 138 2.43 9.02 -3.44
N CYS A 139 2.29 9.10 -4.76
CA CYS A 139 1.35 8.29 -5.53
C CYS A 139 2.10 7.14 -6.22
N PHE A 140 1.63 5.92 -6.03
CA PHE A 140 2.17 4.70 -6.61
C PHE A 140 1.11 4.11 -7.54
N LYS A 141 1.27 4.34 -8.84
CA LYS A 141 0.38 3.82 -9.87
C LYS A 141 0.75 2.37 -10.18
N LEU A 142 -0.24 1.48 -10.15
CA LEU A 142 -0.04 0.07 -10.45
C LEU A 142 0.26 -0.10 -11.96
N PRO A 143 1.11 -1.08 -12.34
CA PRO A 143 1.30 -1.45 -13.74
C PRO A 143 0.00 -1.88 -14.41
N GLU A 144 -0.85 -2.59 -13.67
CA GLU A 144 -2.16 -3.05 -14.08
C GLU A 144 -3.16 -2.87 -12.92
N PRO A 145 -4.32 -2.22 -13.15
CA PRO A 145 -5.36 -2.11 -12.13
C PRO A 145 -5.90 -3.49 -11.71
N LYS A 146 -6.19 -3.68 -10.43
CA LYS A 146 -6.63 -4.97 -9.89
C LYS A 146 -7.75 -4.81 -8.85
N TRP A 147 -8.76 -5.68 -8.92
CA TRP A 147 -9.81 -5.74 -7.92
C TRP A 147 -9.27 -6.20 -6.56
N CYS A 148 -9.57 -5.44 -5.51
CA CYS A 148 -9.18 -5.72 -4.13
C CYS A 148 -10.33 -5.40 -3.17
N GLY A 149 -10.41 -6.13 -2.06
CA GLY A 149 -11.32 -5.92 -0.93
C GLY A 149 -10.58 -5.93 0.40
#